data_AF-A0A1L5KX57-F1
#
_entry.id   AF-A0A1L5KX57-F1
#
_cell.length_a   1.000
_cell.length_b   1.000
_cell.length_c   1.000
_cell.angle_alpha   90.00
_cell.angle_beta   90.00
_cell.angle_gamma   90.00
#
_symmetry.space_group_name_H-M   'P 1'
#
loop_
_entity.id
_entity.type
_entity.pdbx_description
1 polymer ?
#
loop_
_entity_poly.entity_id
_entity_poly.type
_entity_poly.pdbx_seq_one_letter_code
_entity_poly.pdbx_strand_id
1 'polypeptide(L)'
;MSVYDIDSFLSDKEEREYSWRWQKESPVWNAQPGAAHKALVKLEKAGMLTLLATQNFDALHEKAGNSPDVIVNLHGTIGTSHCMKCHAKYDTADIMARLDEEPDPHCHRTLPYSGGMPCNGLIKTDVVYFGEALPDGAMEKSYKLASRT
;
A
#
# COMPACT_ATOMS: atom_id res chain seq x y z
N MET A 1 -12.55 7.88 15.39
CA MET A 1 -11.63 8.04 14.25
C MET A 1 -11.11 6.69 13.81
N SER A 2 -11.42 6.31 12.58
CA SER A 2 -11.02 5.04 11.98
C SER A 2 -9.84 5.29 11.04
N VAL A 3 -8.73 4.58 11.23
CA VAL A 3 -7.51 4.82 10.44
C VAL A 3 -7.64 4.32 9.00
N TYR A 4 -8.28 3.17 8.82
CA TYR A 4 -8.33 2.46 7.53
C TYR A 4 -9.78 2.20 7.11
N ASP A 5 -10.61 3.25 7.07
CA ASP A 5 -12.00 3.19 6.57
C ASP A 5 -12.15 4.17 5.40
N ILE A 6 -12.58 3.67 4.24
CA ILE A 6 -12.56 4.47 3.00
C ILE A 6 -13.60 5.59 3.03
N ASP A 7 -14.77 5.34 3.59
CA ASP A 7 -15.85 6.33 3.63
C ASP A 7 -15.46 7.50 4.55
N SER A 8 -14.90 7.20 5.72
CA SER A 8 -14.36 8.20 6.64
C SER A 8 -13.24 9.02 5.98
N PHE A 9 -12.32 8.34 5.27
CA PHE A 9 -11.23 9.01 4.55
C PHE A 9 -11.77 9.93 3.44
N LEU A 10 -12.78 9.53 2.68
CA LEU A 10 -13.25 10.37 1.58
C LEU A 10 -14.15 11.53 2.03
N SER A 11 -14.89 11.37 3.12
CA SER A 11 -15.94 12.31 3.52
C SER A 11 -15.49 13.39 4.51
N ASP A 12 -14.47 13.12 5.32
CA ASP A 12 -14.07 14.01 6.43
C ASP A 12 -12.57 14.32 6.40
N LYS A 13 -12.24 15.61 6.45
CA LYS A 13 -10.85 16.08 6.41
C LYS A 13 -10.09 15.74 7.70
N GLU A 14 -10.71 15.89 8.87
CA GLU A 14 -10.07 15.61 10.15
C GLU A 14 -9.77 14.11 10.31
N GLU A 15 -10.68 13.25 9.83
CA GLU A 15 -10.46 11.80 9.79
C GLU A 15 -9.29 11.42 8.84
N ARG A 16 -9.16 12.08 7.67
CA ARG A 16 -7.99 11.88 6.80
C ARG A 16 -6.69 12.29 7.44
N GLU A 17 -6.63 13.50 8.00
CA GLU A 17 -5.42 14.00 8.66
C GLU A 17 -5.05 13.09 9.84
N TYR A 18 -6.04 12.58 10.57
CA TYR A 18 -5.84 11.58 11.61
C TYR A 18 -5.25 10.28 11.05
N SER A 19 -5.80 9.75 9.96
CA SER A 19 -5.28 8.55 9.29
C SER A 19 -3.83 8.73 8.84
N TRP A 20 -3.50 9.85 8.20
CA TRP A 20 -2.14 10.15 7.74
C TRP A 20 -1.14 10.26 8.90
N ARG A 21 -1.50 10.98 9.96
CA ARG A 21 -0.67 11.09 11.17
C ARG A 21 -0.42 9.72 11.79
N TRP A 22 -1.46 8.89 11.95
CA TRP A 22 -1.30 7.56 12.51
C TRP A 22 -0.39 6.68 11.64
N GLN A 23 -0.55 6.75 10.31
CA GLN A 23 0.32 6.04 9.37
C GLN A 23 1.77 6.53 9.45
N LYS A 24 2.02 7.84 9.61
CA LYS A 24 3.36 8.42 9.78
C LYS A 24 4.04 7.91 11.06
N GLU A 25 3.29 7.82 12.15
CA GLU A 25 3.79 7.38 13.47
C GLU A 25 3.95 5.85 13.57
N SER A 26 3.47 5.10 12.58
CA SER A 26 3.51 3.64 12.61
C SER A 26 4.96 3.10 12.66
N PRO A 27 5.24 2.10 13.52
CA PRO A 27 6.57 1.50 13.61
C PRO A 27 7.00 0.76 12.32
N VAL A 28 6.07 0.54 11.38
CA VAL A 28 6.31 -0.13 10.10
C VAL A 28 7.44 0.48 9.28
N TRP A 29 7.64 1.80 9.38
CA TRP A 29 8.70 2.51 8.65
C TRP A 29 10.10 2.06 9.04
N ASN A 30 10.28 1.64 10.28
CA ASN A 30 11.57 1.18 10.82
C ASN A 30 11.66 -0.34 10.98
N ALA A 31 10.56 -1.05 10.71
CA ALA A 31 10.49 -2.50 10.87
C ALA A 31 11.47 -3.22 9.94
N GLN A 32 12.13 -4.25 10.49
CA GLN A 32 13.09 -5.10 9.79
C GLN A 32 12.58 -6.54 9.69
N PRO A 33 12.90 -7.27 8.61
CA PRO A 33 12.48 -8.67 8.47
C PRO A 33 12.97 -9.56 9.61
N GLY A 34 12.02 -10.15 10.33
CA GLY A 34 12.27 -11.16 11.36
C GLY A 34 12.70 -12.53 10.83
N ALA A 35 12.92 -13.48 11.74
CA ALA A 35 13.37 -14.84 11.41
C ALA A 35 12.39 -15.60 10.49
N ALA A 36 11.07 -15.41 10.66
CA ALA A 36 10.05 -16.04 9.83
C ALA A 36 10.14 -15.58 8.36
N HIS A 37 10.26 -14.27 8.10
CA HIS A 37 10.44 -13.74 6.75
C HIS A 37 11.69 -14.34 6.07
N LYS A 38 12.81 -14.38 6.81
CA LYS A 38 14.07 -14.97 6.30
C LYS A 38 13.95 -16.48 6.04
N ALA A 39 13.14 -17.20 6.81
CA ALA A 39 12.87 -18.62 6.57
C ALA A 39 12.08 -18.84 5.28
N LEU A 40 11.09 -17.98 4.98
CA LEU A 40 10.33 -18.05 3.73
C LEU A 40 11.21 -17.80 2.51
N VAL A 41 12.19 -16.88 2.60
CA VAL A 41 13.20 -16.68 1.54
C VAL A 41 14.02 -17.96 1.30
N LYS A 42 14.37 -18.70 2.35
CA LYS A 42 15.10 -19.98 2.21
C LYS A 42 14.23 -21.04 1.54
N LEU A 43 12.95 -21.12 1.89
CA LEU A 43 12.00 -22.05 1.25
C LEU A 43 11.82 -21.72 -0.23
N GLU A 44 11.71 -20.44 -0.58
CA GLU A 44 11.66 -19.99 -1.98
C GLU A 44 12.92 -20.42 -2.75
N LYS A 45 14.11 -20.13 -2.21
CA LYS A 45 15.39 -20.51 -2.84
C LYS A 45 15.57 -22.02 -2.99
N ALA A 46 14.94 -22.81 -2.12
CA ALA A 46 14.93 -24.27 -2.20
C ALA A 46 13.87 -24.81 -3.20
N GLY A 47 13.09 -23.94 -3.85
CA GLY A 47 11.99 -24.33 -4.75
C GLY A 47 10.76 -24.88 -4.03
N MET A 48 10.65 -24.66 -2.72
CA MET A 48 9.56 -25.19 -1.87
C MET A 48 8.45 -24.17 -1.60
N LEU A 49 8.63 -22.91 -1.97
CA LEU A 49 7.62 -21.86 -1.83
C LEU A 49 7.23 -21.34 -3.21
N THR A 50 5.96 -21.55 -3.58
CA THR A 50 5.40 -21.14 -4.88
C THR A 50 4.45 -19.96 -4.79
N LEU A 51 3.97 -19.64 -3.59
CA LEU A 51 3.08 -18.52 -3.30
C LEU A 51 3.32 -18.02 -1.88
N LEU A 52 3.38 -16.70 -1.74
CA LEU A 52 3.32 -15.99 -0.47
C LEU A 52 2.18 -14.97 -0.56
N ALA A 53 0.97 -15.40 -0.22
CA ALA A 53 -0.18 -14.51 -0.10
C ALA A 53 -0.21 -13.89 1.30
N THR A 54 -0.02 -12.57 1.38
CA THR A 54 0.04 -11.85 2.66
C THR A 54 -1.06 -10.81 2.76
N GLN A 55 -1.62 -10.68 3.97
CA GLN A 55 -2.54 -9.61 4.34
C GLN A 55 -1.79 -8.40 4.93
N ASN A 56 -0.50 -8.55 5.22
CA ASN A 56 0.31 -7.47 5.75
C ASN A 56 0.71 -6.52 4.63
N PHE A 57 0.54 -5.23 4.86
CA PHE A 57 0.96 -4.19 3.93
C PHE A 57 2.37 -3.63 4.23
N ASP A 58 3.08 -4.22 5.20
CA ASP A 58 4.36 -3.74 5.77
C ASP A 58 5.59 -3.85 4.84
N ALA A 59 5.43 -4.56 3.71
CA ALA A 59 6.46 -4.87 2.73
C ALA A 59 7.69 -5.63 3.29
N LEU A 60 7.55 -6.33 4.42
CA LEU A 60 8.68 -7.04 5.04
C LEU A 60 9.11 -8.29 4.26
N HIS A 61 8.23 -8.91 3.48
CA HIS A 61 8.59 -10.03 2.62
C HIS A 61 9.49 -9.60 1.46
N GLU A 62 9.16 -8.48 0.82
CA GLU A 62 9.96 -7.82 -0.20
C GLU A 62 11.32 -7.42 0.39
N LYS A 63 11.34 -6.75 1.55
CA LYS A 63 12.58 -6.37 2.25
C LYS A 63 13.42 -7.59 2.67
N ALA A 64 12.80 -8.73 2.95
CA ALA A 64 13.53 -9.97 3.27
C ALA A 64 14.23 -10.56 2.03
N GLY A 65 13.77 -10.23 0.83
CA GLY A 65 14.28 -10.71 -0.45
C GLY A 65 13.47 -11.86 -1.05
N ASN A 66 12.18 -11.99 -0.71
CA ASN A 66 11.28 -12.85 -1.47
C ASN A 66 11.02 -12.24 -2.86
N SER A 67 10.93 -13.05 -3.90
CA SER A 67 10.78 -12.53 -5.27
C SER A 67 9.36 -11.97 -5.50
N PRO A 68 9.21 -10.85 -6.22
CA PRO A 68 7.90 -10.22 -6.45
C PRO A 68 6.86 -11.12 -7.13
N ASP A 69 7.29 -12.12 -7.90
CA ASP A 69 6.42 -13.07 -8.58
C ASP A 69 5.76 -14.08 -7.61
N VAL A 70 6.44 -14.41 -6.51
CA VAL A 70 5.93 -15.30 -5.45
C VAL A 70 4.99 -14.57 -4.50
N ILE A 71 5.22 -13.27 -4.27
CA ILE A 71 4.42 -12.46 -3.34
C ILE A 71 3.07 -12.07 -3.97
N VAL A 72 2.03 -12.09 -3.15
CA VAL A 72 0.72 -11.50 -3.44
C VAL A 72 0.26 -10.68 -2.23
N ASN A 73 0.24 -9.37 -2.39
CA ASN A 73 -0.19 -8.41 -1.37
C ASN A 73 -1.71 -8.24 -1.42
N LEU A 74 -2.44 -9.00 -0.60
CA LEU A 74 -3.90 -9.00 -0.58
C LEU A 74 -4.47 -7.65 -0.12
N HIS A 75 -3.83 -6.99 0.85
CA HIS A 75 -4.24 -5.67 1.33
C HIS A 75 -3.34 -4.55 0.81
N GLY A 76 -2.71 -4.76 -0.35
CA GLY A 76 -1.83 -3.78 -0.97
C GLY A 76 -0.57 -3.50 -0.15
N THR A 77 -0.04 -2.29 -0.22
CA THR A 77 1.26 -1.95 0.36
C THR A 77 1.29 -0.53 0.92
N ILE A 78 2.00 -0.32 2.03
CA ILE A 78 2.27 1.02 2.54
C ILE A 78 3.39 1.72 1.77
N GLY A 79 4.19 0.99 0.99
CA GLY A 79 5.35 1.55 0.30
C GLY A 79 5.00 2.63 -0.73
N THR A 80 3.82 2.53 -1.34
CA THR A 80 3.38 3.43 -2.40
C THR A 80 1.98 3.99 -2.14
N SER A 81 1.71 5.12 -2.77
CA SER A 81 0.44 5.84 -2.72
C SER A 81 0.02 6.24 -4.12
N HIS A 82 -1.27 6.53 -4.32
CA HIS A 82 -1.76 7.04 -5.58
C HIS A 82 -2.75 8.20 -5.42
N CYS A 83 -2.81 9.04 -6.45
CA CYS A 83 -3.89 10.01 -6.57
C CYS A 83 -5.18 9.30 -7.01
N MET A 84 -6.24 9.44 -6.22
CA MET A 84 -7.56 8.85 -6.48
C MET A 84 -8.25 9.38 -7.76
N LYS A 85 -7.75 10.48 -8.34
CA LYS A 85 -8.32 11.13 -9.53
C LYS A 85 -7.57 10.83 -10.82
N CYS A 86 -6.24 10.88 -10.80
CA CYS A 86 -5.41 10.72 -12.00
C CYS A 86 -4.51 9.48 -11.96
N HIS A 87 -4.57 8.70 -10.88
CA HIS A 87 -3.79 7.47 -10.66
C HIS A 87 -2.27 7.66 -10.73
N ALA A 88 -1.79 8.89 -10.60
CA ALA A 88 -0.38 9.15 -10.44
C ALA A 88 0.13 8.46 -9.18
N LYS A 89 1.23 7.72 -9.33
CA LYS A 89 1.89 6.98 -8.25
C LYS A 89 2.91 7.87 -7.54
N TYR A 90 3.05 7.65 -6.24
CA TYR A 90 3.96 8.33 -5.34
C TYR A 90 4.65 7.30 -4.43
N ASP A 91 5.89 7.57 -4.04
CA ASP A 91 6.50 6.87 -2.91
C ASP A 91 5.92 7.45 -1.62
N THR A 92 5.34 6.58 -0.79
CA THR A 92 4.65 7.04 0.43
C THR A 92 5.61 7.73 1.39
N ALA A 93 6.89 7.31 1.40
CA ALA A 93 7.93 7.93 2.21
C ALA A 93 8.07 9.44 1.93
N ASP A 94 7.95 9.87 0.67
CA ASP A 94 8.04 11.28 0.27
C ASP A 94 6.84 12.09 0.78
N ILE A 95 5.65 11.46 0.82
CA ILE A 95 4.44 12.05 1.41
C ILE A 95 4.64 12.19 2.92
N MET A 96 5.07 11.12 3.60
CA MET A 96 5.28 11.11 5.05
C MET A 96 6.28 12.19 5.51
N ALA A 97 7.33 12.44 4.71
CA ALA A 97 8.33 13.46 4.98
C ALA A 97 7.75 14.90 4.95
N ARG A 98 6.65 15.12 4.23
CA ARG A 98 6.02 16.45 4.05
C ARG A 98 4.72 16.63 4.84
N LEU A 99 4.26 15.60 5.57
CA LEU A 99 2.98 15.64 6.29
C LEU A 99 2.87 16.73 7.37
N ASP A 100 3.98 17.25 7.91
CA ASP A 100 3.91 18.36 8.88
C ASP A 100 3.57 19.70 8.20
N GLU A 101 3.89 19.83 6.90
CA GLU A 101 3.59 20.99 6.07
C GLU A 101 2.25 20.83 5.35
N GLU A 102 1.93 19.60 4.95
CA GLU A 102 0.76 19.22 4.16
C GLU A 102 0.07 18.00 4.81
N PRO A 103 -0.68 18.20 5.92
CA PRO A 103 -1.29 17.09 6.68
C PRO A 103 -2.40 16.35 5.93
N ASP A 104 -2.90 16.95 4.85
CA ASP A 104 -3.94 16.42 3.97
C ASP A 104 -3.44 16.41 2.51
N PRO A 105 -2.60 15.43 2.11
CA PRO A 105 -1.88 15.44 0.85
C PRO A 105 -2.78 15.41 -0.39
N HIS A 106 -2.50 16.32 -1.34
CA HIS A 106 -3.21 16.41 -2.61
C HIS A 106 -2.27 16.31 -3.81
N CYS A 107 -2.81 15.86 -4.94
CA CYS A 107 -2.06 15.72 -6.18
C CYS A 107 -1.80 17.09 -6.84
N HIS A 108 -0.53 17.48 -6.92
CA HIS A 108 -0.08 18.72 -7.56
C HIS A 108 0.25 18.58 -9.06
N ARG A 109 -0.01 17.42 -9.68
CA ARG A 109 0.25 17.24 -11.11
C ARG A 109 -0.70 18.08 -11.95
N THR A 110 -0.15 18.64 -13.02
CA THR A 110 -0.92 19.25 -14.10
C THR A 110 -1.53 18.15 -14.98
N LEU A 111 -2.81 18.29 -15.33
CA LEU A 111 -3.54 17.35 -16.19
C LEU A 111 -3.59 17.87 -17.64
N PRO A 112 -2.83 17.29 -18.59
CA PRO A 112 -2.81 17.77 -19.97
C PRO A 112 -4.17 17.65 -20.66
N TYR A 113 -4.92 16.60 -20.32
CA TYR A 113 -6.27 16.35 -20.85
C TYR A 113 -7.35 17.27 -20.26
N SER A 114 -7.01 18.10 -19.29
CA SER A 114 -7.90 19.11 -18.68
C SER A 114 -7.38 20.52 -18.90
N GLY A 115 -6.81 20.80 -20.09
CA GLY A 115 -6.34 22.14 -20.44
C GLY A 115 -5.20 22.66 -19.55
N GLY A 116 -4.43 21.76 -18.93
CA GLY A 116 -3.35 22.13 -18.01
C GLY A 116 -3.83 22.50 -16.60
N MET A 117 -5.05 22.15 -16.20
CA MET A 117 -5.52 22.37 -14.83
C MET A 117 -4.79 21.47 -13.82
N PRO A 118 -4.56 21.94 -12.58
CA PRO A 118 -4.02 21.10 -11.51
C PRO A 118 -5.02 19.98 -11.16
N CYS A 119 -4.49 18.79 -10.87
CA CYS A 119 -5.30 17.62 -10.55
C CYS A 119 -6.12 17.85 -9.28
N ASN A 120 -5.42 18.22 -8.20
CA ASN A 120 -5.98 18.45 -6.86
C ASN A 120 -6.83 17.28 -6.34
N GLY A 121 -6.53 16.05 -6.77
CA GLY A 121 -7.19 14.86 -6.25
C GLY A 121 -6.54 14.39 -4.97
N LEU A 122 -7.34 13.81 -4.07
CA LEU A 122 -6.85 13.17 -2.85
C LEU A 122 -5.77 12.13 -3.18
N ILE A 123 -4.72 12.08 -2.38
CA ILE A 123 -3.76 11.00 -2.39
C ILE A 123 -4.13 10.03 -1.27
N LYS A 124 -4.06 8.73 -1.55
CA LYS A 124 -4.26 7.66 -0.56
C LYS A 124 -3.11 6.66 -0.66
N THR A 125 -2.72 6.08 0.46
CA THR A 125 -1.81 4.93 0.46
C THR A 125 -2.42 3.76 -0.32
N ASP A 126 -1.57 2.96 -0.95
CA ASP A 126 -1.96 1.73 -1.67
C ASP A 126 -2.30 0.58 -0.71
N VAL A 127 -2.51 0.88 0.57
CA VAL A 127 -3.11 -0.02 1.55
C VAL A 127 -4.62 -0.09 1.26
N VAL A 128 -5.18 -1.29 1.28
CA VAL A 128 -6.62 -1.50 1.13
C VAL A 128 -7.31 -1.18 2.45
N TYR A 129 -8.24 -0.23 2.42
CA TYR A 129 -9.03 0.18 3.59
C TYR A 129 -10.28 -0.70 3.69
N PHE A 130 -10.88 -0.76 4.88
CA PHE A 130 -12.22 -1.32 5.00
C PHE A 130 -13.19 -0.54 4.10
N GLY A 131 -14.04 -1.29 3.39
CA GLY A 131 -14.95 -0.76 2.37
C GLY A 131 -14.37 -0.76 0.95
N GLU A 132 -13.07 -1.01 0.76
CA GLU A 132 -12.46 -1.12 -0.58
C GLU A 132 -12.44 -2.56 -1.11
N ALA A 133 -12.39 -2.67 -2.44
CA ALA A 133 -12.08 -3.93 -3.10
C ALA A 133 -10.59 -4.29 -2.90
N LEU A 134 -10.30 -5.60 -2.81
CA LEU A 134 -8.92 -6.10 -2.87
C LEU A 134 -8.30 -5.81 -4.25
N PRO A 135 -6.95 -5.77 -4.37
CA PRO A 135 -6.30 -5.48 -5.63
C PRO A 135 -6.68 -6.48 -6.71
N ASP A 136 -6.89 -5.98 -7.92
CA ASP A 136 -7.33 -6.78 -9.06
C ASP A 136 -6.43 -7.99 -9.29
N GLY A 137 -7.05 -9.16 -9.43
CA GLY A 137 -6.37 -10.43 -9.68
C GLY A 137 -5.58 -11.00 -8.48
N ALA A 138 -5.44 -10.29 -7.35
CA ALA A 138 -4.69 -10.79 -6.19
C ALA A 138 -5.34 -12.06 -5.59
N MET A 139 -6.66 -12.04 -5.41
CA MET A 139 -7.42 -13.21 -4.94
C MET A 139 -7.39 -14.34 -5.96
N GLU A 140 -7.60 -14.04 -7.25
CA GLU A 140 -7.58 -15.04 -8.31
C GLU A 140 -6.22 -15.75 -8.39
N LYS A 141 -5.12 -14.99 -8.41
CA LYS A 141 -3.75 -15.52 -8.39
C LYS A 141 -3.52 -16.41 -7.17
N SER A 142 -3.97 -15.96 -6.00
CA SER A 142 -3.83 -16.71 -4.74
C SER A 142 -4.59 -18.03 -4.80
N TYR A 143 -5.86 -18.02 -5.20
CA TYR A 143 -6.66 -19.24 -5.36
C TYR A 143 -6.07 -20.20 -6.39
N LYS A 144 -5.66 -19.68 -7.54
CA LYS A 144 -5.07 -20.49 -8.62
C LYS A 144 -3.80 -21.21 -8.19
N LEU A 145 -2.95 -20.56 -7.40
CA LEU A 145 -1.70 -21.16 -6.93
C LEU A 145 -1.93 -22.09 -5.72
N ALA A 146 -2.84 -21.74 -4.82
CA ALA A 146 -3.18 -22.58 -3.66
C ALA A 146 -3.92 -23.88 -4.02
N SER A 147 -4.65 -23.89 -5.13
CA SER A 147 -5.40 -25.07 -5.62
C SER A 147 -4.58 -26.02 -6.50
N ARG A 148 -3.30 -25.73 -6.73
CA ARG A 148 -2.39 -26.65 -7.43
C ARG A 148 -1.96 -27.78 -6.48
N THR A 149 -2.65 -28.91 -6.58
CA THR A 149 -2.18 -30.21 -6.06
C THR A 149 -1.08 -30.79 -6.93
#